data_AF-A0A7X3A4F9-F1
#
_entry.id   AF-A0A7X3A4F9-F1
#
_cell.length_a   1.000
_cell.length_b   1.000
_cell.length_c   1.000
_cell.angle_alpha   90.00
_cell.angle_beta   90.00
_cell.angle_gamma   90.00
#
_symmetry.space_group_name_H-M   'P 1'
#
loop_
_entity.id
_entity.type
_entity.pdbx_description
1 polymer ?
#
loop_
_entity_poly.entity_id
_entity_poly.type
_entity_poly.pdbx_seq_one_letter_code
_entity_poly.pdbx_strand_id
1 'polypeptide(L)'
;MKLKTVRITLLALGCIVVIGAALLISSGNWPFKGAGNPEINAVNEVAERVEKLKQAEATPTLEQLADAFEPLGLIDVHNHDASASRYSNMMSVWEKNNVDKVVLFGDVSEPSAIDSDAASWSAYQLSPDQFLPFFSGFDLHDEGSLDVIRDNLEKGYFGLGEIAAASSFSPIVSKVAWKANDPMDGFLPQIYDLIATYKAPILVHIDPPNGDPIVKLEEALAAHPNTTFIFGHMNVYNSPEELDRLLGKYPNLYADFFAGFAVYSAESGRNPEPFISIMKKYPDRFMLGTDSGYGIGSELQAIDAMYRILYLLDDPALAKKIAHDNMMALIEAQPATKTQLEAIQKLASENGKSYNSEELTKLEAGKILAEARKG
;
A
#
# COMPACT_ATOMS: atom_id res chain seq x y z
N MET A 1 -65.33 23.26 35.25
CA MET A 1 -65.55 22.33 34.12
C MET A 1 -64.91 22.91 32.86
N LYS A 2 -63.70 22.46 32.49
CA LYS A 2 -62.97 22.90 31.30
C LYS A 2 -62.97 21.78 30.27
N LEU A 3 -63.42 22.07 29.05
CA LEU A 3 -63.40 21.17 27.90
C LEU A 3 -61.95 20.85 27.49
N LYS A 4 -61.67 19.56 27.26
CA LYS A 4 -60.42 19.06 26.67
C LYS A 4 -60.56 19.02 25.15
N THR A 5 -59.66 19.69 24.45
CA THR A 5 -59.45 19.54 23.01
C THR A 5 -58.41 18.44 22.78
N VAL A 6 -58.81 17.36 22.10
CA VAL A 6 -57.92 16.26 21.69
C VAL A 6 -57.27 16.66 20.35
N ARG A 7 -55.94 16.77 20.32
CA ARG A 7 -55.17 16.86 19.07
C ARG A 7 -54.83 15.43 18.62
N ILE A 8 -55.30 15.07 17.43
CA ILE A 8 -54.90 13.86 16.71
C ILE A 8 -53.60 14.19 15.97
N THR A 9 -52.51 13.55 16.36
CA THR A 9 -51.25 13.60 15.62
C THR A 9 -51.26 12.47 14.60
N LEU A 10 -51.30 12.80 13.31
CA LEU A 10 -51.11 11.83 12.23
C LEU A 10 -49.64 11.37 12.23
N LEU A 11 -49.44 10.06 12.38
CA LEU A 11 -48.19 9.38 12.02
C LEU A 11 -48.09 9.32 10.49
N ALA A 12 -47.13 10.03 9.91
CA ALA A 12 -46.70 9.80 8.53
C ALA A 12 -45.59 8.75 8.54
N LEU A 13 -45.88 7.54 8.07
CA LEU A 13 -44.88 6.56 7.67
C LEU A 13 -44.15 7.10 6.43
N GLY A 14 -42.90 7.54 6.60
CA GLY A 14 -41.99 7.78 5.50
C GLY A 14 -41.27 6.49 5.13
N CYS A 15 -41.74 5.81 4.08
CA CYS A 15 -40.98 4.75 3.43
C CYS A 15 -39.76 5.37 2.74
N ILE A 16 -38.56 5.12 3.27
CA ILE A 16 -37.30 5.37 2.56
C ILE A 16 -37.16 4.26 1.52
N VAL A 17 -37.42 4.59 0.26
CA VAL A 17 -37.06 3.76 -0.89
C VAL A 17 -35.57 3.98 -1.13
N VAL A 18 -34.75 3.01 -0.75
CA VAL A 18 -33.35 2.93 -1.18
C VAL A 18 -33.36 2.44 -2.63
N ILE A 19 -33.22 3.37 -3.58
CA ILE A 19 -33.00 3.01 -4.98
C ILE A 19 -31.53 2.60 -5.10
N GLY A 20 -31.30 1.29 -5.20
CA GLY A 20 -29.99 0.75 -5.58
C GLY A 20 -29.67 1.15 -7.01
N ALA A 21 -28.66 2.00 -7.19
CA ALA A 21 -28.05 2.22 -8.48
C ALA A 21 -27.15 1.03 -8.80
N ALA A 22 -27.69 0.05 -9.54
CA ALA A 22 -26.88 -0.98 -10.18
C ALA A 22 -26.09 -0.33 -11.32
N LEU A 23 -24.81 -0.02 -11.08
CA LEU A 23 -23.86 0.30 -12.13
C LEU A 23 -23.47 -1.00 -12.82
N LEU A 24 -23.99 -1.17 -14.05
CA LEU A 24 -23.53 -2.16 -15.00
C LEU A 24 -22.08 -1.83 -15.40
N ILE A 25 -21.11 -2.46 -14.73
CA ILE A 25 -19.75 -2.54 -15.24
C ILE A 25 -19.78 -3.60 -16.34
N SER A 26 -19.71 -3.16 -17.60
CA SER A 26 -19.53 -4.07 -18.72
C SER A 26 -18.17 -4.74 -18.59
N SER A 27 -18.15 -6.07 -18.49
CA SER A 27 -16.96 -6.88 -18.66
C SER A 27 -16.48 -6.76 -20.11
N GLY A 28 -15.62 -5.77 -20.35
CA GLY A 28 -14.88 -5.65 -21.60
C GLY A 28 -13.89 -6.81 -21.70
N ASN A 29 -14.20 -7.78 -22.55
CA ASN A 29 -13.24 -8.80 -22.99
C ASN A 29 -12.05 -8.11 -23.67
N TRP A 30 -10.91 -8.08 -23.00
CA TRP A 30 -9.64 -7.65 -23.57
C TRP A 30 -8.90 -8.85 -24.20
N PRO A 31 -8.49 -8.79 -25.48
CA PRO A 31 -7.85 -9.92 -26.13
C PRO A 31 -6.34 -9.91 -25.91
N PHE A 32 -5.79 -10.98 -25.34
CA PHE A 32 -4.35 -11.24 -25.36
C PHE A 32 -3.85 -11.53 -26.78
N LYS A 33 -2.80 -10.81 -27.20
CA LYS A 33 -1.95 -11.13 -28.35
C LYS A 33 -0.68 -11.84 -27.85
N GLY A 34 -0.37 -12.99 -28.44
CA GLY A 34 1.00 -13.46 -28.70
C GLY A 34 1.72 -14.22 -27.58
N ALA A 35 2.12 -15.45 -27.88
CA ALA A 35 2.95 -16.32 -27.04
C ALA A 35 4.42 -15.86 -26.97
N GLY A 36 4.67 -14.77 -26.24
CA GLY A 36 5.96 -14.46 -25.61
C GLY A 36 5.79 -14.53 -24.09
N ASN A 37 6.88 -14.56 -23.32
CA ASN A 37 6.77 -14.34 -21.88
C ASN A 37 6.19 -12.92 -21.66
N PRO A 38 4.98 -12.76 -21.07
CA PRO A 38 4.32 -11.47 -20.91
C PRO A 38 5.25 -10.42 -20.26
N GLU A 39 6.14 -10.87 -19.37
CA GLU A 39 7.10 -10.02 -18.67
C GLU A 39 8.21 -9.45 -19.56
N ILE A 40 8.78 -10.26 -20.46
CA ILE A 40 9.82 -9.80 -21.39
C ILE A 40 9.23 -8.81 -22.40
N ASN A 41 7.96 -8.98 -22.73
CA ASN A 41 7.27 -8.08 -23.64
C ASN A 41 7.08 -6.68 -23.03
N ALA A 42 6.66 -6.59 -21.76
CA ALA A 42 6.45 -5.31 -21.07
C ALA A 42 7.73 -4.47 -20.97
N VAL A 43 8.86 -5.07 -20.59
CA VAL A 43 10.15 -4.37 -20.44
C VAL A 43 10.63 -3.82 -21.79
N ASN A 44 10.54 -4.61 -22.86
CA ASN A 44 10.92 -4.17 -24.22
C ASN A 44 10.00 -3.05 -24.73
N GLU A 45 8.70 -3.18 -24.47
CA GLU A 45 7.71 -2.18 -24.87
C GLU A 45 7.96 -0.83 -24.17
N VAL A 46 8.23 -0.85 -22.87
CA VAL A 46 8.59 0.36 -22.11
C VAL A 46 9.90 0.95 -22.62
N ALA A 47 10.91 0.13 -22.93
CA ALA A 47 12.16 0.60 -23.52
C ALA A 47 11.93 1.38 -24.83
N GLU A 48 11.09 0.85 -25.73
CA GLU A 48 10.72 1.52 -26.98
C GLU A 48 9.94 2.81 -26.75
N ARG A 49 8.99 2.83 -25.80
CA ARG A 49 8.19 4.02 -25.46
C ARG A 49 9.07 5.12 -24.86
N VAL A 50 9.96 4.79 -23.92
CA VAL A 50 10.89 5.73 -23.28
C VAL A 50 11.91 6.30 -24.27
N GLU A 51 12.44 5.48 -25.18
CA GLU A 51 13.37 5.94 -26.21
C GLU A 51 12.71 7.00 -27.13
N LYS A 52 11.43 6.80 -27.50
CA LYS A 52 10.67 7.82 -28.25
C LYS A 52 10.49 9.12 -27.48
N LEU A 53 10.25 9.04 -26.15
CA LEU A 53 10.15 10.25 -25.32
C LEU A 53 11.48 11.02 -25.29
N LYS A 54 12.61 10.32 -25.16
CA LYS A 54 13.94 10.96 -25.18
C LYS A 54 14.25 11.64 -26.52
N GLN A 55 13.86 11.03 -27.63
CA GLN A 55 14.05 11.60 -28.97
C GLN A 55 13.25 12.87 -29.23
N ALA A 56 12.17 13.11 -28.47
CA ALA A 56 11.35 14.30 -28.62
C ALA A 56 12.00 15.58 -28.04
N GLU A 57 13.12 15.46 -27.31
CA GLU A 57 13.91 16.56 -26.69
C GLU A 57 13.09 17.57 -25.84
N ALA A 58 11.88 17.19 -25.42
CA ALA A 58 11.01 17.95 -24.53
C ALA A 58 10.82 17.21 -23.20
N THR A 59 10.63 17.95 -22.11
CA THR A 59 10.28 17.35 -20.82
C THR A 59 8.92 16.63 -20.94
N PRO A 60 8.85 15.30 -20.72
CA PRO A 60 7.59 14.57 -20.84
C PRO A 60 6.53 15.08 -19.85
N THR A 61 5.27 15.06 -20.29
CA THR A 61 4.11 15.29 -19.43
C THR A 61 3.81 14.05 -18.59
N LEU A 62 3.01 14.21 -17.53
CA LEU A 62 2.50 13.07 -16.75
C LEU A 62 1.80 12.04 -17.64
N GLU A 63 0.90 12.47 -18.52
CA GLU A 63 0.18 11.57 -19.44
C GLU A 63 1.13 10.75 -20.31
N GLN A 64 2.18 11.39 -20.86
CA GLN A 64 3.18 10.71 -21.67
C GLN A 64 4.00 9.70 -20.86
N LEU A 65 4.36 10.04 -19.61
CA LEU A 65 5.09 9.16 -18.73
C LEU A 65 4.23 7.97 -18.26
N ALA A 66 3.00 8.25 -17.84
CA ALA A 66 2.05 7.23 -17.42
C ALA A 66 1.73 6.25 -18.56
N ASP A 67 1.58 6.74 -19.79
CA ASP A 67 1.45 5.87 -20.96
C ASP A 67 2.74 5.07 -21.22
N ALA A 68 3.92 5.69 -21.15
CA ALA A 68 5.17 4.99 -21.40
C ALA A 68 5.46 3.84 -20.43
N PHE A 69 5.03 3.98 -19.16
CA PHE A 69 5.28 3.01 -18.09
C PHE A 69 4.09 2.12 -17.73
N GLU A 70 2.91 2.32 -18.35
CA GLU A 70 1.70 1.51 -18.11
C GLU A 70 1.95 -0.01 -18.12
N PRO A 71 2.74 -0.59 -19.06
CA PRO A 71 2.97 -2.04 -19.09
C PRO A 71 3.69 -2.60 -17.85
N LEU A 72 4.31 -1.75 -17.02
CA LEU A 72 4.97 -2.19 -15.78
C LEU A 72 4.01 -2.41 -14.61
N GLY A 73 2.77 -1.91 -14.70
CA GLY A 73 1.77 -2.05 -13.65
C GLY A 73 2.17 -1.32 -12.36
N LEU A 74 2.31 0.01 -12.42
CA LEU A 74 2.76 0.80 -11.26
C LEU A 74 1.89 0.55 -10.02
N ILE A 75 2.55 0.25 -8.90
CA ILE A 75 1.95 0.13 -7.58
C ILE A 75 2.33 1.36 -6.75
N ASP A 76 1.34 2.07 -6.22
CA ASP A 76 1.56 3.02 -5.13
C ASP A 76 1.61 2.25 -3.81
N VAL A 77 2.78 2.17 -3.17
CA VAL A 77 2.94 1.37 -1.95
C VAL A 77 2.60 2.12 -0.65
N HIS A 78 2.17 3.40 -0.74
CA HIS A 78 1.89 4.21 0.45
C HIS A 78 0.80 5.24 0.20
N ASN A 79 -0.45 4.91 0.54
CA ASN A 79 -1.60 5.80 0.36
C ASN A 79 -2.64 5.74 1.50
N HIS A 80 -3.03 6.88 2.06
CA HIS A 80 -3.98 7.03 3.18
C HIS A 80 -5.43 7.38 2.78
N ASP A 81 -5.78 7.32 1.49
CA ASP A 81 -7.09 7.78 1.02
C ASP A 81 -8.21 6.74 1.18
N ALA A 82 -8.09 5.77 2.08
CA ALA A 82 -9.14 4.76 2.36
C ALA A 82 -10.47 5.36 2.85
N SER A 83 -10.45 6.60 3.37
CA SER A 83 -11.65 7.28 3.88
C SER A 83 -12.61 7.70 2.77
N ALA A 84 -13.91 7.43 2.97
CA ALA A 84 -14.97 7.43 1.95
C ALA A 84 -14.89 8.50 0.84
N SER A 85 -14.85 9.79 1.20
CA SER A 85 -14.85 10.87 0.20
C SER A 85 -13.51 11.00 -0.53
N ARG A 86 -12.40 10.70 0.14
CA ARG A 86 -11.06 10.70 -0.47
C ARG A 86 -10.92 9.52 -1.43
N TYR A 87 -11.30 8.33 -0.98
CA TYR A 87 -11.34 7.10 -1.76
C TYR A 87 -12.10 7.30 -3.08
N SER A 88 -13.34 7.80 -3.00
CA SER A 88 -14.19 8.01 -4.18
C SER A 88 -13.59 9.00 -5.18
N ASN A 89 -12.89 10.03 -4.70
CA ASN A 89 -12.25 11.01 -5.56
C ASN A 89 -11.00 10.44 -6.23
N MET A 90 -10.24 9.60 -5.52
CA MET A 90 -8.98 9.04 -6.03
C MET A 90 -9.14 7.90 -7.02
N MET A 91 -10.25 7.17 -7.03
CA MET A 91 -10.51 6.13 -8.03
C MET A 91 -10.24 6.62 -9.47
N SER A 92 -10.76 7.81 -9.81
CA SER A 92 -10.57 8.38 -11.14
C SER A 92 -9.17 8.93 -11.39
N VAL A 93 -8.43 9.26 -10.33
CA VAL A 93 -7.04 9.75 -10.42
C VAL A 93 -6.13 8.56 -10.70
N TRP A 94 -6.23 7.47 -9.94
CA TRP A 94 -5.43 6.26 -10.16
C TRP A 94 -5.68 5.66 -11.55
N GLU A 95 -6.95 5.52 -11.94
CA GLU A 95 -7.34 4.97 -13.25
C GLU A 95 -6.78 5.82 -14.41
N LYS A 96 -6.93 7.15 -14.38
CA LYS A 96 -6.48 8.03 -15.47
C LYS A 96 -4.95 8.12 -15.61
N ASN A 97 -4.21 7.79 -14.56
CA ASN A 97 -2.76 7.92 -14.52
C ASN A 97 -2.06 6.56 -14.44
N ASN A 98 -2.74 5.47 -14.84
CA ASN A 98 -2.20 4.12 -14.94
C ASN A 98 -1.55 3.61 -13.64
N VAL A 99 -2.10 3.97 -12.49
CA VAL A 99 -1.74 3.33 -11.21
C VAL A 99 -2.53 2.03 -11.11
N ASP A 100 -1.85 0.89 -11.31
CA ASP A 100 -2.45 -0.44 -11.40
C ASP A 100 -2.93 -0.94 -10.03
N LYS A 101 -2.12 -0.73 -8.99
CA LYS A 101 -2.47 -1.11 -7.61
C LYS A 101 -2.12 -0.03 -6.60
N VAL A 102 -2.80 -0.09 -5.46
CA VAL A 102 -2.57 0.78 -4.32
C VAL A 102 -2.51 -0.06 -3.06
N VAL A 103 -1.41 0.06 -2.30
CA VAL A 103 -1.37 -0.35 -0.90
C VAL A 103 -2.12 0.71 -0.10
N LEU A 104 -3.29 0.33 0.38
CA LEU A 104 -4.27 1.26 0.91
C LEU A 104 -4.29 1.18 2.44
N PHE A 105 -3.94 2.30 3.06
CA PHE A 105 -3.81 2.50 4.49
C PHE A 105 -5.03 3.24 5.05
N GLY A 106 -5.39 2.92 6.28
CA GLY A 106 -6.23 3.78 7.10
C GLY A 106 -5.45 4.97 7.68
N ASP A 107 -6.05 5.58 8.70
CA ASP A 107 -5.36 6.56 9.56
C ASP A 107 -4.16 5.91 10.27
N VAL A 108 -3.25 6.73 10.79
CA VAL A 108 -1.95 6.28 11.29
C VAL A 108 -1.97 6.10 12.80
N SER A 109 -1.95 4.85 13.27
CA SER A 109 -1.68 4.50 14.68
C SER A 109 -2.52 5.30 15.70
N GLU A 110 -3.81 5.39 15.45
CA GLU A 110 -4.78 6.06 16.33
C GLU A 110 -6.16 5.39 16.28
N PRO A 111 -7.08 5.65 17.23
CA PRO A 111 -8.38 4.98 17.28
C PRO A 111 -9.20 5.01 15.98
N SER A 112 -9.11 6.08 15.19
CA SER A 112 -9.82 6.15 13.90
C SER A 112 -9.24 5.24 12.82
N ALA A 113 -8.02 4.71 13.00
CA ALA A 113 -7.44 3.70 12.13
C ALA A 113 -8.29 2.42 12.10
N ILE A 114 -8.97 2.04 13.20
CA ILE A 114 -9.85 0.86 13.23
C ILE A 114 -10.94 0.96 12.15
N ASP A 115 -11.61 2.12 12.06
CA ASP A 115 -12.72 2.31 11.12
C ASP A 115 -12.21 2.51 9.68
N SER A 116 -11.09 3.21 9.50
CA SER A 116 -10.51 3.45 8.17
C SER A 116 -9.85 2.20 7.58
N ASP A 117 -9.26 1.33 8.39
CA ASP A 117 -8.76 0.01 7.98
C ASP A 117 -9.90 -0.88 7.48
N ALA A 118 -11.09 -0.79 8.09
CA ALA A 118 -12.28 -1.51 7.62
C ALA A 118 -12.76 -0.97 6.26
N ALA A 119 -12.56 0.32 5.97
CA ALA A 119 -12.82 0.89 4.65
C ALA A 119 -11.83 0.39 3.60
N SER A 120 -10.52 0.33 3.92
CA SER A 120 -9.49 -0.27 3.06
C SER A 120 -9.82 -1.75 2.73
N TRP A 121 -10.23 -2.52 3.74
CA TRP A 121 -10.70 -3.88 3.52
C TRP A 121 -11.91 -3.95 2.60
N SER A 122 -12.88 -3.05 2.77
CA SER A 122 -14.06 -3.01 1.90
C SER A 122 -13.68 -2.70 0.44
N ALA A 123 -12.75 -1.77 0.22
CA ALA A 123 -12.20 -1.47 -1.11
C ALA A 123 -11.56 -2.72 -1.75
N TYR A 124 -10.73 -3.44 -0.99
CA TYR A 124 -10.16 -4.70 -1.42
C TYR A 124 -11.21 -5.75 -1.81
N GLN A 125 -12.26 -5.93 -1.01
CA GLN A 125 -13.29 -6.92 -1.34
C GLN A 125 -14.04 -6.60 -2.63
N LEU A 126 -14.20 -5.31 -2.95
CA LEU A 126 -14.84 -4.87 -4.19
C LEU A 126 -13.89 -5.01 -5.39
N SER A 127 -12.62 -4.69 -5.22
CA SER A 127 -11.61 -4.65 -6.28
C SER A 127 -10.28 -5.30 -5.83
N PRO A 128 -10.24 -6.64 -5.67
CA PRO A 128 -9.08 -7.33 -5.10
C PRO A 128 -7.85 -7.36 -6.02
N ASP A 129 -8.02 -6.97 -7.29
CA ASP A 129 -6.92 -6.79 -8.24
C ASP A 129 -6.27 -5.41 -8.12
N GLN A 130 -6.93 -4.43 -7.48
CA GLN A 130 -6.49 -3.04 -7.43
C GLN A 130 -5.97 -2.62 -6.05
N PHE A 131 -6.48 -3.21 -4.97
CA PHE A 131 -6.13 -2.78 -3.61
C PHE A 131 -5.41 -3.87 -2.83
N LEU A 132 -4.40 -3.46 -2.06
CA LEU A 132 -3.70 -4.29 -1.10
C LEU A 132 -3.92 -3.70 0.29
N PRO A 133 -4.84 -4.25 1.10
CA PRO A 133 -5.20 -3.63 2.37
C PRO A 133 -4.11 -3.87 3.43
N PHE A 134 -3.58 -2.77 3.95
CA PHE A 134 -2.72 -2.72 5.14
C PHE A 134 -3.51 -2.10 6.30
N PHE A 135 -3.07 -2.31 7.53
CA PHE A 135 -3.79 -1.84 8.72
C PHE A 135 -2.86 -1.35 9.85
N SER A 136 -3.34 -0.37 10.63
CA SER A 136 -2.65 0.15 11.83
C SER A 136 -3.57 0.33 13.05
N GLY A 137 -4.82 -0.12 12.95
CA GLY A 137 -5.89 0.01 13.94
C GLY A 137 -5.71 -0.86 15.18
N PHE A 138 -4.62 -0.68 15.92
CA PHE A 138 -4.36 -1.32 17.21
C PHE A 138 -3.44 -0.46 18.08
N ASP A 139 -3.60 -0.54 19.40
CA ASP A 139 -2.70 0.13 20.34
C ASP A 139 -1.48 -0.76 20.63
N LEU A 140 -0.30 -0.35 20.17
CA LEU A 140 0.94 -1.11 20.37
C LEU A 140 1.39 -1.20 21.84
N HIS A 141 0.72 -0.51 22.77
CA HIS A 141 0.96 -0.60 24.21
C HIS A 141 -0.03 -1.53 24.94
N ASP A 142 -1.03 -2.06 24.23
CA ASP A 142 -1.98 -3.05 24.73
C ASP A 142 -1.57 -4.46 24.27
N GLU A 143 -1.50 -5.41 25.19
CA GLU A 143 -1.20 -6.82 24.87
C GLU A 143 -2.25 -7.41 23.92
N GLY A 144 -3.50 -6.93 24.01
CA GLY A 144 -4.61 -7.32 23.12
C GLY A 144 -4.37 -6.98 21.65
N SER A 145 -3.41 -6.09 21.34
CA SER A 145 -3.02 -5.80 19.95
C SER A 145 -2.54 -7.03 19.20
N LEU A 146 -1.89 -7.98 19.88
CA LEU A 146 -1.40 -9.23 19.26
C LEU A 146 -2.54 -10.09 18.72
N ASP A 147 -3.68 -10.10 19.40
CA ASP A 147 -4.88 -10.82 18.94
C ASP A 147 -5.54 -10.09 17.76
N VAL A 148 -5.65 -8.76 17.83
CA VAL A 148 -6.17 -7.93 16.70
C VAL A 148 -5.34 -8.13 15.44
N ILE A 149 -4.01 -8.13 15.57
CA ILE A 149 -3.09 -8.33 14.45
C ILE A 149 -3.26 -9.73 13.86
N ARG A 150 -3.32 -10.76 14.70
CA ARG A 150 -3.54 -12.14 14.24
C ARG A 150 -4.86 -12.26 13.49
N ASP A 151 -5.93 -11.71 14.04
CA ASP A 151 -7.27 -11.78 13.44
C ASP A 151 -7.33 -11.06 12.09
N ASN A 152 -6.71 -9.88 11.96
CA ASN A 152 -6.63 -9.16 10.69
C ASN A 152 -5.76 -9.89 9.65
N LEU A 153 -4.61 -10.46 10.07
CA LEU A 153 -3.78 -11.24 9.16
C LEU A 153 -4.50 -12.51 8.69
N GLU A 154 -5.16 -13.25 9.59
CA GLU A 154 -5.98 -14.42 9.26
C GLU A 154 -7.15 -14.07 8.34
N LYS A 155 -7.79 -12.91 8.56
CA LYS A 155 -8.86 -12.37 7.71
C LYS A 155 -8.40 -12.13 6.26
N GLY A 156 -7.13 -11.76 6.07
CA GLY A 156 -6.50 -11.64 4.76
C GLY A 156 -5.84 -10.29 4.46
N TYR A 157 -5.64 -9.42 5.46
CA TYR A 157 -4.79 -8.24 5.28
C TYR A 157 -3.35 -8.67 4.95
N PHE A 158 -2.66 -7.87 4.13
CA PHE A 158 -1.34 -8.24 3.61
C PHE A 158 -0.18 -7.75 4.45
N GLY A 159 -0.36 -6.70 5.24
CA GLY A 159 0.70 -6.13 6.06
C GLY A 159 0.19 -5.12 7.08
N LEU A 160 1.10 -4.66 7.92
CA LEU A 160 0.85 -3.64 8.93
C LEU A 160 1.39 -2.30 8.44
N GLY A 161 0.74 -1.22 8.81
CA GLY A 161 1.22 0.13 8.54
C GLY A 161 0.07 1.12 8.37
N GLU A 162 0.35 2.41 8.31
CA GLU A 162 1.63 2.99 8.73
C GLU A 162 1.73 2.93 10.26
N ILE A 163 2.77 2.30 10.78
CA ILE A 163 2.99 2.16 12.23
C ILE A 163 3.91 3.28 12.68
N ALA A 164 3.43 4.13 13.59
CA ALA A 164 4.19 5.23 14.18
C ALA A 164 5.25 4.72 15.16
N ALA A 165 6.33 4.13 14.64
CA ALA A 165 7.39 3.48 15.42
C ALA A 165 8.29 4.48 16.15
N ALA A 166 8.48 5.67 15.59
CA ALA A 166 9.03 6.84 16.28
C ALA A 166 8.67 8.11 15.51
N SER A 167 8.19 9.15 16.18
CA SER A 167 7.94 10.44 15.52
C SER A 167 8.06 11.60 16.49
N SER A 168 8.91 12.56 16.15
CA SER A 168 9.16 13.76 16.96
C SER A 168 9.00 15.07 16.18
N PHE A 169 9.17 15.04 14.87
CA PHE A 169 9.17 16.19 13.95
C PHE A 169 7.92 16.24 13.08
N SER A 170 7.30 15.10 12.72
CA SER A 170 6.07 15.12 11.93
C SER A 170 4.97 15.90 12.66
N PRO A 171 4.32 16.90 12.05
CA PRO A 171 3.29 17.70 12.73
C PRO A 171 1.99 16.92 12.96
N ILE A 172 1.82 15.77 12.31
CA ILE A 172 0.67 14.86 12.43
C ILE A 172 1.07 13.63 13.25
N VAL A 173 2.02 12.83 12.74
CA VAL A 173 2.35 11.52 13.31
C VAL A 173 2.92 11.66 14.73
N SER A 174 3.61 12.75 15.08
CA SER A 174 4.10 12.96 16.46
C SER A 174 3.01 13.09 17.52
N LYS A 175 1.73 13.21 17.12
CA LYS A 175 0.58 13.44 18.00
C LYS A 175 -0.42 12.28 18.03
N VAL A 176 -0.21 11.23 17.25
CA VAL A 176 -1.14 10.09 17.20
C VAL A 176 -1.08 9.31 18.51
N ALA A 177 -2.22 8.76 18.92
CA ALA A 177 -2.42 8.24 20.26
C ALA A 177 -1.60 6.97 20.56
N TRP A 178 -1.35 6.13 19.55
CA TRP A 178 -0.67 4.85 19.69
C TRP A 178 0.75 4.85 19.12
N LYS A 179 1.37 6.03 19.06
CA LYS A 179 2.78 6.17 18.66
C LYS A 179 3.71 5.56 19.70
N ALA A 180 4.69 4.80 19.22
CA ALA A 180 5.81 4.30 20.01
C ALA A 180 6.86 5.40 20.29
N ASN A 181 7.62 5.23 21.37
CA ASN A 181 8.78 6.08 21.66
C ASN A 181 9.95 5.76 20.73
N ASP A 182 10.16 4.47 20.44
CA ASP A 182 11.16 3.97 19.50
C ASP A 182 10.75 2.61 18.90
N PRO A 183 11.40 2.12 17.82
CA PRO A 183 11.07 0.84 17.19
C PRO A 183 11.16 -0.43 18.05
N MET A 184 11.55 -0.35 19.32
CA MET A 184 11.52 -1.48 20.26
C MET A 184 10.52 -1.27 21.42
N ASP A 185 9.68 -0.23 21.34
CA ASP A 185 8.72 0.13 22.39
C ASP A 185 7.44 -0.73 22.38
N GLY A 186 6.77 -0.79 23.52
CA GLY A 186 5.52 -1.52 23.70
C GLY A 186 5.65 -3.00 23.31
N PHE A 187 4.70 -3.47 22.50
CA PHE A 187 4.66 -4.83 21.96
C PHE A 187 5.28 -4.95 20.56
N LEU A 188 5.97 -3.93 20.05
CA LEU A 188 6.59 -3.98 18.71
C LEU A 188 7.50 -5.21 18.51
N PRO A 189 8.38 -5.61 19.45
CA PRO A 189 9.19 -6.82 19.29
C PRO A 189 8.36 -8.10 19.10
N GLN A 190 7.29 -8.26 19.88
CA GLN A 190 6.37 -9.40 19.79
C GLN A 190 5.54 -9.35 18.50
N ILE A 191 5.17 -8.15 18.05
CA ILE A 191 4.49 -7.94 16.77
C ILE A 191 5.41 -8.37 15.62
N TYR A 192 6.69 -8.00 15.65
CA TYR A 192 7.67 -8.39 14.63
C TYR A 192 7.75 -9.92 14.48
N ASP A 193 7.88 -10.62 15.60
CA ASP A 193 7.92 -12.09 15.61
C ASP A 193 6.60 -12.71 15.11
N LEU A 194 5.45 -12.13 15.50
CA LEU A 194 4.13 -12.58 15.06
C LEU A 194 3.95 -12.44 13.54
N ILE A 195 4.21 -11.25 12.98
CA ILE A 195 3.96 -11.02 11.55
C ILE A 195 4.93 -11.81 10.65
N ALA A 196 6.12 -12.15 11.16
CA ALA A 196 7.06 -13.01 10.47
C ALA A 196 6.48 -14.42 10.21
N THR A 197 5.62 -14.95 11.09
CA THR A 197 4.97 -16.25 10.86
C THR A 197 3.98 -16.22 9.70
N TYR A 198 3.49 -15.03 9.35
CA TYR A 198 2.61 -14.78 8.21
C TYR A 198 3.36 -14.31 6.97
N LYS A 199 4.68 -14.06 7.09
CA LYS A 199 5.50 -13.34 6.09
C LYS A 199 4.91 -11.98 5.69
N ALA A 200 4.14 -11.37 6.59
CA ALA A 200 3.53 -10.07 6.34
C ALA A 200 4.56 -8.96 6.66
N PRO A 201 4.76 -7.98 5.78
CA PRO A 201 5.62 -6.84 6.07
C PRO A 201 4.96 -5.87 7.05
N ILE A 202 5.80 -5.05 7.69
CA ILE A 202 5.39 -3.89 8.47
C ILE A 202 6.02 -2.61 7.90
N LEU A 203 5.17 -1.64 7.55
CA LEU A 203 5.60 -0.29 7.20
C LEU A 203 5.67 0.56 8.47
N VAL A 204 6.87 1.08 8.77
CA VAL A 204 7.15 1.90 9.95
C VAL A 204 7.45 3.35 9.57
N HIS A 205 6.77 4.28 10.22
CA HIS A 205 7.11 5.70 10.23
C HIS A 205 8.17 5.95 11.29
N ILE A 206 9.32 6.50 10.88
CA ILE A 206 10.40 6.87 11.79
C ILE A 206 10.91 8.27 11.44
N ASP A 207 10.73 9.22 12.36
CA ASP A 207 11.37 10.53 12.29
C ASP A 207 11.86 11.00 13.69
N PRO A 208 13.04 11.67 13.77
CA PRO A 208 14.00 11.90 12.68
C PRO A 208 14.64 10.62 12.13
N PRO A 209 15.12 10.63 10.87
CA PRO A 209 15.80 9.49 10.25
C PRO A 209 17.27 9.40 10.68
N ASN A 210 17.57 9.74 11.93
CA ASN A 210 18.90 9.67 12.53
C ASN A 210 18.81 9.53 14.06
N GLY A 211 19.95 9.38 14.73
CA GLY A 211 20.02 9.32 16.19
C GLY A 211 19.34 8.09 16.78
N ASP A 212 18.80 8.23 17.99
CA ASP A 212 18.24 7.12 18.76
C ASP A 212 17.14 6.33 18.02
N PRO A 213 16.19 6.95 17.28
CA PRO A 213 15.20 6.20 16.50
C PRO A 213 15.83 5.22 15.49
N ILE A 214 16.90 5.62 14.80
CA ILE A 214 17.59 4.73 13.85
C ILE A 214 18.45 3.69 14.56
N VAL A 215 19.08 4.02 15.68
CA VAL A 215 19.78 3.03 16.51
C VAL A 215 18.80 1.92 16.96
N LYS A 216 17.58 2.30 17.31
CA LYS A 216 16.52 1.37 17.71
C LYS A 216 15.91 0.60 16.55
N LEU A 217 15.78 1.22 15.37
CA LEU A 217 15.46 0.48 14.14
C LEU A 217 16.53 -0.58 13.84
N GLU A 218 17.80 -0.24 13.94
CA GLU A 218 18.93 -1.16 13.73
C GLU A 218 18.95 -2.31 14.74
N GLU A 219 18.52 -2.06 15.98
CA GLU A 219 18.30 -3.08 17.01
C GLU A 219 17.15 -4.02 16.62
N ALA A 220 16.00 -3.48 16.21
CA ALA A 220 14.85 -4.25 15.75
C ALA A 220 15.19 -5.12 14.53
N LEU A 221 15.84 -4.55 13.53
CA LEU A 221 16.25 -5.26 12.30
C LEU A 221 17.20 -6.43 12.60
N ALA A 222 18.13 -6.25 13.56
CA ALA A 222 19.07 -7.29 13.96
C ALA A 222 18.43 -8.38 14.82
N ALA A 223 17.52 -8.00 15.73
CA ALA A 223 16.84 -8.91 16.65
C ALA A 223 15.77 -9.76 15.95
N HIS A 224 15.14 -9.22 14.90
CA HIS A 224 14.02 -9.84 14.19
C HIS A 224 14.33 -10.05 12.69
N PRO A 225 15.34 -10.87 12.34
CA PRO A 225 15.82 -11.03 10.96
C PRO A 225 14.81 -11.70 10.01
N ASN A 226 13.79 -12.37 10.55
CA ASN A 226 12.72 -13.01 9.76
C ASN A 226 11.55 -12.06 9.45
N THR A 227 11.53 -10.88 10.07
CA THR A 227 10.49 -9.87 9.85
C THR A 227 10.90 -8.97 8.71
N THR A 228 9.98 -8.74 7.77
CA THR A 228 10.19 -7.78 6.69
C THR A 228 9.75 -6.39 7.13
N PHE A 229 10.69 -5.46 7.20
CA PHE A 229 10.44 -4.07 7.52
C PHE A 229 10.39 -3.25 6.23
N ILE A 230 9.46 -2.32 6.13
CA ILE A 230 9.43 -1.27 5.12
C ILE A 230 9.62 0.05 5.89
N PHE A 231 10.72 0.75 5.65
CA PHE A 231 10.90 2.10 6.21
C PHE A 231 10.10 3.06 5.33
N GLY A 232 8.99 3.56 5.88
CA GLY A 232 8.13 4.55 5.25
C GLY A 232 8.93 5.78 4.83
N HIS A 233 8.68 6.26 3.60
CA HIS A 233 9.26 7.48 3.03
C HIS A 233 10.75 7.69 3.37
N MET A 234 11.54 6.61 3.28
CA MET A 234 12.91 6.48 3.82
C MET A 234 13.87 7.60 3.36
N ASN A 235 13.60 8.23 2.21
CA ASN A 235 14.37 9.33 1.63
C ASN A 235 14.06 10.73 2.21
N VAL A 236 13.00 10.87 2.99
CA VAL A 236 12.57 12.17 3.54
C VAL A 236 13.52 12.61 4.65
N TYR A 237 14.22 13.72 4.43
CA TYR A 237 15.30 14.24 5.29
C TYR A 237 16.43 13.26 5.60
N ASN A 238 16.61 12.25 4.75
CA ASN A 238 17.63 11.23 4.89
C ASN A 238 18.62 11.28 3.73
N SER A 239 19.87 10.88 3.96
CA SER A 239 20.91 10.97 2.93
C SER A 239 21.05 9.66 2.13
N PRO A 240 21.41 9.71 0.84
CA PRO A 240 21.70 8.51 0.05
C PRO A 240 22.74 7.59 0.70
N GLU A 241 23.75 8.15 1.38
CA GLU A 241 24.78 7.38 2.09
C GLU A 241 24.20 6.59 3.26
N GLU A 242 23.23 7.16 3.98
CA GLU A 242 22.58 6.48 5.10
C GLU A 242 21.65 5.37 4.59
N LEU A 243 20.92 5.60 3.49
CA LEU A 243 20.17 4.54 2.82
C LEU A 243 21.10 3.41 2.38
N ASP A 244 22.25 3.74 1.77
CA ASP A 244 23.25 2.75 1.37
C ASP A 244 23.75 1.91 2.56
N ARG A 245 24.05 2.56 3.68
CA ARG A 245 24.51 1.92 4.91
C ARG A 245 23.48 0.95 5.47
N LEU A 246 22.23 1.40 5.59
CA LEU A 246 21.15 0.61 6.18
C LEU A 246 20.77 -0.57 5.28
N LEU A 247 20.54 -0.33 3.98
CA LEU A 247 20.15 -1.37 3.03
C LEU A 247 21.25 -2.41 2.81
N GLY A 248 22.51 -1.99 2.84
CA GLY A 248 23.67 -2.88 2.71
C GLY A 248 23.92 -3.75 3.95
N LYS A 249 23.46 -3.32 5.13
CA LYS A 249 23.65 -4.03 6.41
C LYS A 249 22.48 -4.96 6.76
N TYR A 250 21.25 -4.57 6.42
CA TYR A 250 20.05 -5.28 6.85
C TYR A 250 19.28 -5.84 5.65
N PRO A 251 19.33 -7.15 5.38
CA PRO A 251 18.67 -7.76 4.22
C PRO A 251 17.13 -7.82 4.32
N ASN A 252 16.57 -7.52 5.49
CA ASN A 252 15.13 -7.52 5.77
C ASN A 252 14.47 -6.12 5.80
N LEU A 253 15.21 -5.06 5.43
CA LEU A 253 14.76 -3.66 5.34
C LEU A 253 14.45 -3.18 3.91
N TYR A 254 13.22 -2.88 3.58
CA TYR A 254 12.84 -2.30 2.30
C TYR A 254 12.66 -0.79 2.44
N ALA A 255 12.90 -0.07 1.36
CA ALA A 255 12.67 1.38 1.27
C ALA A 255 11.34 1.62 0.54
N ASP A 256 10.37 2.17 1.26
CA ASP A 256 9.33 2.97 0.61
C ASP A 256 9.95 4.33 0.29
N PHE A 257 10.02 4.66 -1.01
CA PHE A 257 10.62 5.89 -1.50
C PHE A 257 9.54 6.89 -1.89
N PHE A 258 9.43 7.98 -1.12
CA PHE A 258 8.51 9.06 -1.43
C PHE A 258 9.06 9.92 -2.56
N ALA A 259 8.68 9.56 -3.79
CA ALA A 259 9.18 10.18 -5.02
C ALA A 259 8.91 11.69 -5.06
N GLY A 260 7.72 12.09 -4.62
CA GLY A 260 7.31 13.48 -4.68
C GLY A 260 8.11 14.41 -3.78
N PHE A 261 8.57 13.94 -2.61
CA PHE A 261 9.53 14.70 -1.81
C PHE A 261 10.84 14.95 -2.58
N ALA A 262 11.41 13.92 -3.20
CA ALA A 262 12.68 14.03 -3.93
C ALA A 262 12.59 14.94 -5.16
N VAL A 263 11.46 14.89 -5.90
CA VAL A 263 11.28 15.62 -7.16
C VAL A 263 10.79 17.05 -6.95
N TYR A 264 9.84 17.26 -6.02
CA TYR A 264 9.07 18.51 -5.94
C TYR A 264 9.31 19.35 -4.69
N SER A 265 9.65 18.72 -3.56
CA SER A 265 9.89 19.47 -2.32
C SER A 265 11.09 20.40 -2.47
N ALA A 266 10.96 21.65 -2.02
CA ALA A 266 12.10 22.56 -1.94
C ALA A 266 13.12 22.10 -0.89
N GLU A 267 12.66 21.34 0.12
CA GLU A 267 13.48 20.90 1.25
C GLU A 267 14.41 19.74 0.90
N SER A 268 14.09 18.96 -0.13
CA SER A 268 14.98 17.95 -0.71
C SER A 268 16.04 18.55 -1.64
N GLY A 269 15.93 19.85 -1.95
CA GLY A 269 16.72 20.49 -3.01
C GLY A 269 16.31 20.09 -4.43
N ARG A 270 15.22 19.30 -4.59
CA ARG A 270 14.71 18.80 -5.89
C ARG A 270 15.76 18.04 -6.71
N ASN A 271 16.51 17.19 -6.03
CA ASN A 271 17.66 16.49 -6.60
C ASN A 271 17.53 14.97 -6.34
N PRO A 272 16.68 14.25 -7.09
CA PRO A 272 16.50 12.81 -6.95
C PRO A 272 17.70 11.96 -7.43
N GLU A 273 18.58 12.50 -8.26
CA GLU A 273 19.67 11.81 -8.96
C GLU A 273 20.58 10.98 -8.04
N PRO A 274 20.98 11.44 -6.84
CA PRO A 274 21.81 10.64 -5.93
C PRO A 274 21.17 9.32 -5.52
N PHE A 275 19.84 9.26 -5.37
CA PHE A 275 19.12 8.05 -4.97
C PHE A 275 19.06 6.99 -6.07
N ILE A 276 19.14 7.40 -7.34
CA ILE A 276 19.14 6.48 -8.50
C ILE A 276 20.32 5.51 -8.46
N SER A 277 21.49 5.99 -8.00
CA SER A 277 22.68 5.13 -7.85
C SER A 277 22.48 4.07 -6.75
N ILE A 278 21.76 4.42 -5.68
CA ILE A 278 21.45 3.50 -4.59
C ILE A 278 20.40 2.48 -5.02
N MET A 279 19.37 2.91 -5.76
CA MET A 279 18.36 2.03 -6.37
C MET A 279 19.00 1.00 -7.31
N LYS A 280 19.98 1.41 -8.13
CA LYS A 280 20.75 0.48 -8.98
C LYS A 280 21.60 -0.52 -8.17
N LYS A 281 22.09 -0.11 -7.01
CA LYS A 281 22.89 -0.97 -6.11
C LYS A 281 22.02 -1.99 -5.37
N TYR A 282 20.78 -1.66 -5.05
CA TYR A 282 19.82 -2.52 -4.33
C TYR A 282 18.50 -2.68 -5.10
N PRO A 283 18.53 -3.34 -6.27
CA PRO A 283 17.40 -3.37 -7.21
C PRO A 283 16.13 -3.99 -6.63
N ASP A 284 16.28 -4.89 -5.66
CA ASP A 284 15.18 -5.65 -5.06
C ASP A 284 14.63 -5.01 -3.76
N ARG A 285 15.06 -3.79 -3.41
CA ARG A 285 14.84 -3.22 -2.06
C ARG A 285 14.12 -1.87 -2.04
N PHE A 286 13.71 -1.37 -3.20
CA PHE A 286 13.01 -0.09 -3.35
C PHE A 286 11.61 -0.28 -3.92
N MET A 287 10.67 0.51 -3.41
CA MET A 287 9.32 0.66 -3.92
C MET A 287 8.97 2.16 -3.95
N LEU A 288 7.93 2.55 -4.68
CA LEU A 288 7.51 3.96 -4.79
C LEU A 288 6.17 4.17 -4.10
N GLY A 289 6.12 5.16 -3.21
CA GLY A 289 4.93 5.57 -2.49
C GLY A 289 4.60 7.04 -2.72
N THR A 290 3.32 7.38 -2.68
CA THR A 290 2.83 8.75 -2.79
C THR A 290 2.73 9.48 -1.46
N ASP A 291 2.61 8.75 -0.35
CA ASP A 291 2.22 9.30 0.96
C ASP A 291 1.01 10.25 0.83
N SER A 292 0.06 9.89 -0.05
CA SER A 292 -1.10 10.71 -0.41
C SER A 292 -0.79 12.16 -0.83
N GLY A 293 0.41 12.41 -1.36
CA GLY A 293 0.90 13.74 -1.73
C GLY A 293 1.18 14.66 -0.53
N TYR A 294 1.47 14.10 0.65
CA TYR A 294 1.74 14.88 1.85
C TYR A 294 2.87 15.89 1.63
N GLY A 295 2.61 17.15 2.00
CA GLY A 295 3.59 18.23 1.89
C GLY A 295 3.93 18.67 0.45
N ILE A 296 3.34 18.06 -0.58
CA ILE A 296 3.70 18.29 -1.99
C ILE A 296 2.49 18.52 -2.90
N GLY A 297 1.72 19.57 -2.62
CA GLY A 297 0.71 20.10 -3.55
C GLY A 297 -0.53 19.23 -3.78
N SER A 298 -0.38 17.99 -4.24
CA SER A 298 -1.46 17.03 -4.52
C SER A 298 -0.92 15.60 -4.75
N GLU A 299 -1.78 14.61 -4.57
CA GLU A 299 -1.56 13.22 -4.99
C GLU A 299 -1.12 13.10 -6.46
N LEU A 300 -1.73 13.86 -7.36
CA LEU A 300 -1.37 13.86 -8.79
C LEU A 300 0.10 14.24 -9.03
N GLN A 301 0.62 15.15 -8.21
CA GLN A 301 2.03 15.55 -8.25
C GLN A 301 2.94 14.46 -7.69
N ALA A 302 2.49 13.70 -6.69
CA ALA A 302 3.20 12.53 -6.18
C ALA A 302 3.28 11.41 -7.23
N ILE A 303 2.17 11.11 -7.92
CA ILE A 303 2.12 10.12 -9.01
C ILE A 303 3.06 10.51 -10.16
N ASP A 304 3.04 11.77 -10.59
CA ASP A 304 3.98 12.25 -11.61
C ASP A 304 5.44 12.09 -11.17
N ALA A 305 5.75 12.33 -9.89
CA ALA A 305 7.09 12.11 -9.38
C ALA A 305 7.51 10.64 -9.43
N MET A 306 6.62 9.69 -9.13
CA MET A 306 6.93 8.26 -9.26
C MET A 306 7.38 7.92 -10.69
N TYR A 307 6.63 8.37 -11.70
CA TYR A 307 7.02 8.15 -13.09
C TYR A 307 8.30 8.88 -13.49
N ARG A 308 8.58 10.06 -12.93
CA ARG A 308 9.86 10.76 -13.14
C ARG A 308 11.04 9.99 -12.58
N ILE A 309 10.88 9.36 -11.41
CA ILE A 309 11.90 8.46 -10.87
C ILE A 309 12.11 7.27 -11.82
N LEU A 310 11.04 6.61 -12.28
CA LEU A 310 11.15 5.50 -13.24
C LEU A 310 11.83 5.91 -14.55
N TYR A 311 11.52 7.11 -15.07
CA TYR A 311 12.18 7.69 -16.24
C TYR A 311 13.67 7.97 -16.00
N LEU A 312 14.02 8.45 -14.80
CA LEU A 312 15.39 8.79 -14.42
C LEU A 312 16.28 7.55 -14.16
N LEU A 313 15.69 6.41 -13.80
CA LEU A 313 16.42 5.15 -13.66
C LEU A 313 17.16 4.77 -14.96
N ASP A 314 16.54 5.07 -16.11
CA ASP A 314 17.03 4.71 -17.44
C ASP A 314 17.39 3.23 -17.57
N ASP A 315 16.55 2.38 -16.97
CA ASP A 315 16.70 0.92 -16.97
C ASP A 315 15.29 0.33 -16.81
N PRO A 316 14.63 -0.08 -17.91
CA PRO A 316 13.26 -0.62 -17.86
C PRO A 316 13.11 -1.87 -17.00
N ALA A 317 14.15 -2.69 -16.86
CA ALA A 317 14.10 -3.89 -16.01
C ALA A 317 14.14 -3.50 -14.52
N LEU A 318 15.00 -2.56 -14.15
CA LEU A 318 15.03 -1.99 -12.79
C LEU A 318 13.73 -1.22 -12.48
N ALA A 319 13.21 -0.48 -13.46
CA ALA A 319 11.95 0.24 -13.33
C ALA A 319 10.80 -0.72 -13.01
N LYS A 320 10.72 -1.91 -13.66
CA LYS A 320 9.71 -2.93 -13.34
C LYS A 320 9.80 -3.41 -11.89
N LYS A 321 11.02 -3.64 -11.40
CA LYS A 321 11.24 -4.06 -10.01
C LYS A 321 10.71 -3.04 -9.01
N ILE A 322 11.07 -1.77 -9.21
CA ILE A 322 10.73 -0.68 -8.31
C ILE A 322 9.26 -0.27 -8.41
N ALA A 323 8.69 -0.33 -9.62
CA ALA A 323 7.29 0.02 -9.86
C ALA A 323 6.32 -1.06 -9.36
N HIS A 324 6.72 -2.35 -9.36
CA HIS A 324 5.79 -3.46 -9.20
C HIS A 324 6.39 -4.69 -8.49
N ASP A 325 7.46 -5.28 -9.05
CA ASP A 325 7.84 -6.66 -8.66
C ASP A 325 8.28 -6.78 -7.20
N ASN A 326 8.95 -5.77 -6.65
CA ASN A 326 9.43 -5.81 -5.27
C ASN A 326 8.26 -5.90 -4.28
N MET A 327 7.20 -5.12 -4.51
CA MET A 327 6.01 -5.18 -3.67
C MET A 327 5.26 -6.50 -3.87
N MET A 328 5.04 -6.90 -5.12
CA MET A 328 4.31 -8.14 -5.41
C MET A 328 5.03 -9.39 -4.91
N ALA A 329 6.36 -9.42 -4.94
CA ALA A 329 7.13 -10.52 -4.34
C ALA A 329 6.85 -10.67 -2.83
N LEU A 330 6.66 -9.57 -2.10
CA LEU A 330 6.28 -9.60 -0.69
C LEU A 330 4.83 -10.08 -0.47
N ILE A 331 3.92 -9.73 -1.38
CA ILE A 331 2.52 -10.15 -1.33
C ILE A 331 2.37 -11.64 -1.66
N GLU A 332 3.00 -12.10 -2.73
CA GLU A 332 2.88 -13.47 -3.26
C GLU A 332 3.65 -14.49 -2.42
N ALA A 333 4.66 -14.05 -1.65
CA ALA A 333 5.36 -14.93 -0.72
C ALA A 333 4.50 -15.42 0.46
N GLN A 334 3.37 -14.76 0.72
CA GLN A 334 2.49 -15.07 1.85
C GLN A 334 1.60 -16.29 1.55
N PRO A 335 1.66 -17.35 2.38
CA PRO A 335 0.75 -18.48 2.22
C PRO A 335 -0.69 -18.08 2.57
N ALA A 336 -1.67 -18.76 1.98
CA ALA A 336 -3.06 -18.65 2.42
C ALA A 336 -3.17 -18.98 3.92
N THR A 337 -3.96 -18.18 4.62
CA THR A 337 -4.11 -18.31 6.07
C THR A 337 -5.01 -19.50 6.40
N LYS A 338 -4.97 -19.96 7.65
CA LYS A 338 -5.85 -21.04 8.10
C LYS A 338 -7.32 -20.64 7.92
N THR A 339 -7.69 -19.43 8.31
CA THR A 339 -9.06 -18.92 8.15
C THR A 339 -9.47 -18.81 6.67
N GLN A 340 -8.59 -18.38 5.78
CA GLN A 340 -8.88 -18.34 4.34
C GLN A 340 -9.10 -19.75 3.77
N LEU A 341 -8.24 -20.71 4.14
CA LEU A 341 -8.36 -22.09 3.67
C LEU A 341 -9.65 -22.76 4.17
N GLU A 342 -10.02 -22.55 5.43
CA GLU A 342 -11.29 -23.04 5.99
C GLU A 342 -12.49 -22.43 5.25
N ALA A 343 -12.44 -21.13 4.93
CA ALA A 343 -13.50 -20.45 4.18
C ALA A 343 -13.62 -20.98 2.74
N ILE A 344 -12.49 -21.24 2.07
CA ILE A 344 -12.46 -21.82 0.72
C ILE A 344 -12.97 -23.25 0.72
N GLN A 345 -12.61 -24.05 1.72
CA GLN A 345 -13.12 -25.42 1.86
C GLN A 345 -14.64 -25.43 2.05
N LYS A 346 -15.17 -24.51 2.86
CA LYS A 346 -16.62 -24.34 2.99
C LYS A 346 -17.26 -23.95 1.66
N LEU A 347 -16.72 -22.96 0.97
CA LEU A 347 -17.19 -22.52 -0.35
C LEU A 347 -17.20 -23.68 -1.36
N ALA A 348 -16.13 -24.49 -1.39
CA ALA A 348 -16.00 -25.68 -2.23
C ALA A 348 -17.10 -26.70 -1.97
N SER A 349 -17.44 -26.93 -0.69
CA SER A 349 -18.51 -27.85 -0.31
C SER A 349 -19.90 -27.39 -0.76
N GLU A 350 -20.10 -26.07 -0.87
CA GLU A 350 -21.37 -25.46 -1.27
C GLU A 350 -21.54 -25.40 -2.79
N ASN A 351 -20.46 -25.18 -3.55
CA ASN A 351 -20.51 -24.97 -5.00
C ASN A 351 -19.97 -26.14 -5.84
N GLY A 352 -19.41 -27.18 -5.21
CA GLY A 352 -18.86 -28.36 -5.87
C GLY A 352 -17.55 -28.13 -6.64
N LYS A 353 -16.90 -26.96 -6.48
CA LYS A 353 -15.57 -26.69 -7.05
C LYS A 353 -14.48 -27.33 -6.20
N SER A 354 -13.34 -27.62 -6.83
CA SER A 354 -12.13 -28.06 -6.14
C SER A 354 -11.06 -26.98 -6.29
N TYR A 355 -10.35 -26.70 -5.19
CA TYR A 355 -9.24 -25.77 -5.13
C TYR A 355 -8.00 -26.51 -4.62
N ASN A 356 -6.83 -26.26 -5.20
CA ASN A 356 -5.57 -26.84 -4.70
C ASN A 356 -5.11 -26.09 -3.45
N SER A 357 -5.67 -26.43 -2.29
CA SER A 357 -5.48 -25.69 -1.04
C SER A 357 -4.06 -25.73 -0.47
N GLU A 358 -3.20 -26.68 -0.87
CA GLU A 358 -1.85 -26.83 -0.31
C GLU A 358 -0.84 -25.81 -0.85
N GLU A 359 -1.16 -25.15 -1.97
CA GLU A 359 -0.25 -24.23 -2.67
C GLU A 359 -0.80 -22.81 -2.80
N LEU A 360 -2.00 -22.53 -2.27
CA LEU A 360 -2.60 -21.20 -2.40
C LEU A 360 -1.81 -20.15 -1.63
N THR A 361 -1.52 -19.05 -2.31
CA THR A 361 -1.07 -17.81 -1.68
C THR A 361 -2.23 -17.08 -1.00
N LYS A 362 -1.92 -16.17 -0.07
CA LYS A 362 -2.91 -15.29 0.58
C LYS A 362 -3.67 -14.46 -0.46
N LEU A 363 -2.98 -14.03 -1.52
CA LEU A 363 -3.54 -13.24 -2.61
C LEU A 363 -4.57 -14.04 -3.41
N GLU A 364 -4.22 -15.24 -3.88
CA GLU A 364 -5.13 -16.11 -4.64
C GLU A 364 -6.35 -16.51 -3.80
N ALA A 365 -6.12 -16.89 -2.55
CA ALA A 365 -7.19 -17.23 -1.62
C ALA A 365 -8.14 -16.05 -1.40
N GLY A 366 -7.59 -14.85 -1.24
CA GLY A 366 -8.35 -13.62 -1.09
C GLY A 366 -9.21 -13.29 -2.31
N LYS A 367 -8.67 -13.44 -3.53
CA LYS A 367 -9.41 -13.25 -4.79
C LYS A 367 -10.57 -14.22 -4.93
N ILE A 368 -10.34 -15.52 -4.67
CA ILE A 368 -11.39 -16.55 -4.68
C ILE A 368 -12.54 -16.16 -3.73
N LEU A 369 -12.21 -15.73 -2.51
CA LEU A 369 -13.20 -15.35 -1.50
C LEU A 369 -13.92 -14.04 -1.81
N ALA A 370 -13.26 -13.08 -2.46
CA ALA A 370 -13.86 -11.83 -2.89
C ALA A 370 -14.83 -12.04 -4.06
N GLU A 371 -14.46 -12.84 -5.06
CA GLU A 371 -15.32 -13.22 -6.18
C GLU A 371 -16.58 -13.95 -5.72
N ALA A 372 -16.44 -14.87 -4.76
CA ALA A 372 -17.55 -15.63 -4.20
C ALA A 372 -18.61 -14.77 -3.48
N ARG A 373 -18.28 -13.53 -3.09
CA ARG A 373 -19.24 -12.59 -2.50
C ARG A 373 -20.03 -11.78 -3.53
N LYS A 374 -19.57 -11.75 -4.78
CA LYS A 374 -20.20 -11.00 -5.88
C LYS A 374 -21.32 -11.79 -6.56
N GLY A 375 -21.28 -13.13 -6.49
CA GLY A 375 -22.33 -14.04 -6.96
C GLY A 375 -23.21 -14.50 -5.83
#